data_AF-W2VDR3-F1
#
_entry.id   AF-W2VDR3-F1
#
_cell.length_a   1.000
_cell.length_b   1.000
_cell.length_c   1.000
_cell.angle_alpha   90.00
_cell.angle_beta   90.00
_cell.angle_gamma   90.00
#
_symmetry.space_group_name_H-M   'P 1'
#
loop_
_entity.id
_entity.type
_entity.pdbx_description
1 polymer ?
#
loop_
_entity_poly.entity_id
_entity_poly.type
_entity_poly.pdbx_seq_one_letter_code
_entity_poly.pdbx_strand_id
1 'polypeptide(L)'
;MSEFDKIIGYADIKDELIRFCDVLKNFKDYKRLGVEIPRGILLYGEPGIGKTLLAKSFIKESKIKSFIIRKDKHSREFVNHIRNIFYKAKKEECAIVFLDDIDKFANEDEYHKDAEEYVVVQSCIDDFKGSNVFVLATANNI
;
A
#
# COMPACT_ATOMS: atom_id res chain seq x y z
N MET A 1 7.22 -22.50 3.96
CA MET A 1 8.02 -21.48 4.67
C MET A 1 7.41 -20.14 4.32
N SER A 2 7.09 -19.32 5.32
CA SER A 2 6.50 -18.00 5.11
C SER A 2 7.54 -17.06 4.46
N GLU A 3 7.09 -16.09 3.68
CA GLU A 3 7.97 -15.02 3.17
C GLU A 3 8.54 -14.14 4.30
N PHE A 4 7.91 -14.16 5.48
CA PHE A 4 8.36 -13.47 6.68
C PHE A 4 9.51 -14.19 7.41
N ASP A 5 9.70 -15.50 7.19
CA ASP A 5 10.79 -16.28 7.79
C ASP A 5 12.17 -15.82 7.28
N LYS A 6 12.19 -15.14 6.12
CA LYS A 6 13.39 -14.55 5.52
C LYS A 6 13.83 -13.23 6.19
N ILE A 7 13.02 -12.70 7.12
CA ILE A 7 13.25 -11.42 7.79
C ILE A 7 13.51 -11.65 9.27
N ILE A 8 14.70 -11.25 9.73
CA ILE A 8 15.12 -11.34 11.13
C ILE A 8 14.50 -10.18 11.93
N GLY A 9 14.05 -10.45 13.16
CA GLY A 9 13.43 -9.46 14.03
C GLY A 9 11.95 -9.17 13.68
N TYR A 10 11.42 -8.07 14.23
CA TYR A 10 10.06 -7.57 13.99
C TYR A 10 8.94 -8.58 14.27
N ALA A 11 9.06 -9.42 15.30
CA ALA A 11 8.10 -10.48 15.59
C ALA A 11 6.65 -9.95 15.64
N ASP A 12 6.40 -8.92 16.45
CA ASP A 12 5.06 -8.36 16.62
C ASP A 12 4.48 -7.80 15.32
N ILE A 13 5.31 -7.10 14.54
CA ILE A 13 4.90 -6.53 13.23
C ILE A 13 4.60 -7.65 12.23
N LYS A 14 5.44 -8.70 12.19
CA LYS A 14 5.23 -9.85 11.30
C LYS A 14 3.93 -10.57 11.66
N ASP A 15 3.63 -10.76 12.94
CA ASP A 15 2.38 -11.36 13.40
C ASP A 15 1.16 -10.52 12.98
N GLU A 16 1.27 -9.19 13.08
CA GLU A 16 0.21 -8.29 12.62
C GLU A 16 0.02 -8.37 11.09
N LEU A 17 1.10 -8.33 10.32
CA LEU A 17 1.07 -8.49 8.87
C LEU A 17 0.51 -9.84 8.43
N ILE A 18 0.78 -10.91 9.18
CA ILE A 18 0.20 -12.25 8.94
C ILE A 18 -1.32 -12.21 9.17
N ARG A 19 -1.81 -11.54 10.22
CA ARG A 19 -3.25 -11.36 10.45
C ARG A 19 -3.91 -10.60 9.30
N PHE A 20 -3.31 -9.51 8.82
CA PHE A 20 -3.84 -8.81 7.64
C PHE A 20 -3.82 -9.68 6.38
N CYS A 21 -2.79 -10.52 6.19
CA CYS A 21 -2.77 -11.49 5.10
C CYS A 21 -3.95 -12.47 5.16
N ASP A 22 -4.31 -12.95 6.35
CA ASP A 22 -5.48 -13.82 6.56
C ASP A 22 -6.79 -13.09 6.20
N VAL A 23 -6.96 -11.86 6.71
CA VAL A 23 -8.14 -11.03 6.42
C VAL A 23 -8.30 -10.80 4.92
N LEU A 24 -7.22 -10.48 4.20
CA LEU A 24 -7.28 -10.25 2.76
C LEU A 24 -7.55 -11.53 1.96
N LYS A 25 -6.99 -12.68 2.37
CA LYS A 25 -7.25 -13.97 1.71
C LYS A 25 -8.69 -14.42 1.89
N ASN A 26 -9.24 -14.24 3.07
CA ASN A 26 -10.58 -14.71 3.46
C ASN A 26 -11.62 -13.58 3.47
N PHE A 27 -11.37 -12.51 2.71
CA PHE A 27 -12.12 -11.24 2.80
C PHE A 27 -13.64 -11.40 2.64
N LYS A 28 -14.10 -12.39 1.85
CA LYS A 28 -15.52 -12.72 1.69
C LYS A 28 -16.16 -13.20 2.99
N ASP A 29 -15.47 -14.05 3.73
CA ASP A 29 -15.98 -14.60 4.98
C ASP A 29 -15.99 -13.54 6.06
N TYR A 30 -14.93 -12.74 6.17
CA TYR A 30 -14.89 -11.57 7.04
C TYR A 30 -16.03 -10.58 6.73
N LYS A 31 -16.28 -10.28 5.45
CA LYS A 31 -17.39 -9.41 5.03
C LYS A 31 -18.76 -9.99 5.37
N ARG A 32 -18.95 -11.32 5.24
CA ARG A 32 -20.19 -12.00 5.66
C ARG A 32 -20.44 -11.92 7.16
N LEU A 33 -19.37 -11.85 7.95
CA LEU A 33 -19.41 -11.65 9.40
C LEU A 33 -19.58 -10.18 9.80
N GLY A 34 -19.71 -9.26 8.84
CA GLY A 34 -19.84 -7.82 9.08
C GLY A 34 -18.54 -7.12 9.43
N VAL A 35 -17.39 -7.76 9.21
CA VAL A 35 -16.07 -7.16 9.45
C VAL A 35 -15.68 -6.32 8.24
N GLU A 36 -15.40 -5.03 8.47
CA GLU A 36 -14.84 -4.15 7.46
C GLU A 36 -13.36 -4.46 7.28
N ILE A 37 -12.93 -4.67 6.03
CA ILE A 37 -11.52 -4.90 5.72
C ILE A 37 -10.79 -3.57 5.93
N PRO A 38 -9.68 -3.56 6.70
CA PRO A 38 -8.86 -2.37 6.89
C PRO A 38 -8.42 -1.80 5.55
N ARG A 39 -8.43 -0.47 5.42
CA ARG A 39 -8.14 0.18 4.13
C ARG A 39 -6.68 0.06 3.71
N GLY A 40 -5.79 -0.17 4.66
CA GLY A 40 -4.37 -0.20 4.37
C GLY A 40 -3.48 -0.18 5.60
N ILE A 41 -2.17 -0.23 5.35
CA ILE A 41 -1.09 -0.12 6.35
C ILE A 41 -0.05 0.86 5.83
N LEU A 42 0.47 1.68 6.74
CA LEU A 42 1.66 2.50 6.53
C LEU A 42 2.81 1.94 7.36
N LEU A 43 3.87 1.50 6.70
CA LEU A 43 5.13 1.15 7.35
C LEU A 43 6.04 2.38 7.36
N TYR A 44 6.33 2.91 8.54
CA TYR A 44 7.14 4.13 8.69
C TYR A 44 8.34 3.91 9.61
N GLY A 45 9.35 4.77 9.49
CA GLY A 45 10.55 4.78 10.33
C GLY A 45 11.80 5.11 9.54
N GLU A 46 12.96 5.02 10.17
CA GLU A 46 14.26 5.37 9.57
C GLU A 46 14.54 4.61 8.25
N PRO A 47 15.25 5.22 7.28
CA PRO A 47 15.74 4.52 6.10
C PRO A 47 16.60 3.30 6.47
N GLY A 48 16.52 2.23 5.67
CA GLY A 48 17.35 1.04 5.86
C GLY A 48 16.82 0.00 6.86
N ILE A 49 15.73 0.26 7.60
CA ILE A 49 15.15 -0.72 8.55
C ILE A 49 14.32 -1.85 7.90
N GLY A 50 14.33 -1.94 6.57
CA GLY A 50 13.65 -3.04 5.85
C GLY A 50 12.14 -2.84 5.61
N LYS A 51 11.60 -1.62 5.67
CA LYS A 51 10.18 -1.34 5.40
C LYS A 51 9.72 -1.86 4.03
N THR A 52 10.45 -1.54 2.97
CA THR A 52 10.17 -2.04 1.60
C THR A 52 10.33 -3.56 1.51
N LEU A 53 11.22 -4.16 2.30
CA LEU A 53 11.39 -5.62 2.34
C LEU A 53 10.16 -6.28 3.00
N LEU A 54 9.73 -5.78 4.16
CA LEU A 54 8.50 -6.22 4.84
C LEU A 54 7.27 -6.07 3.94
N ALA A 55 7.13 -4.93 3.26
CA ALA A 55 6.04 -4.68 2.32
C ALA A 55 6.02 -5.70 1.17
N LYS A 56 7.18 -6.00 0.58
CA LYS A 56 7.31 -7.01 -0.48
C LYS A 56 7.00 -8.42 0.02
N SER A 57 7.44 -8.77 1.23
CA SER A 57 7.12 -10.06 1.84
C SER A 57 5.61 -10.18 2.11
N PHE A 58 4.97 -9.13 2.61
CA PHE A 58 3.52 -9.08 2.79
C PHE A 58 2.76 -9.30 1.48
N ILE A 59 3.14 -8.60 0.40
CA ILE A 59 2.53 -8.78 -0.92
C ILE A 59 2.64 -10.25 -1.36
N LYS A 60 3.84 -10.84 -1.29
CA LYS A 60 4.06 -12.23 -1.71
C LYS A 60 3.31 -13.24 -0.82
N GLU A 61 3.32 -13.03 0.49
CA GLU A 61 2.63 -13.89 1.46
C GLU A 61 1.11 -13.83 1.28
N SER A 62 0.56 -12.65 0.97
CA SER A 62 -0.88 -12.45 0.78
C SER A 62 -1.43 -13.24 -0.41
N LYS A 63 -0.62 -13.47 -1.46
CA LYS A 63 -1.04 -14.05 -2.75
C LYS A 63 -2.21 -13.30 -3.41
N ILE A 64 -2.44 -12.04 -3.03
CA ILE A 64 -3.44 -11.17 -3.61
C ILE A 64 -2.85 -10.42 -4.81
N LYS A 65 -3.69 -10.10 -5.80
CA LYS A 65 -3.27 -9.30 -6.94
C LYS A 65 -2.73 -7.96 -6.46
N SER A 66 -1.47 -7.66 -6.77
CA SER A 66 -0.80 -6.45 -6.31
C SER A 66 -0.35 -5.55 -7.46
N PHE A 67 -0.49 -4.25 -7.27
CA PHE A 67 0.01 -3.20 -8.15
C PHE A 67 1.01 -2.35 -7.37
N ILE A 68 2.17 -2.08 -7.95
CA ILE A 68 3.25 -1.36 -7.28
C ILE A 68 3.43 -0.01 -7.98
N ILE A 69 3.38 1.06 -7.20
CA ILE A 69 3.68 2.42 -7.62
C ILE A 69 4.94 2.86 -6.89
N ARG A 70 5.97 3.20 -7.67
CA ARG A 70 7.18 3.85 -7.18
C ARG A 70 7.31 5.17 -7.89
N LYS A 71 7.67 6.23 -7.17
CA LYS A 71 8.00 7.50 -7.81
C LYS A 71 9.21 7.31 -8.71
N ASP A 72 9.05 7.67 -9.97
CA ASP A 72 10.13 7.72 -10.96
C ASP A 72 10.55 9.18 -11.19
N LYS A 73 9.74 9.91 -11.98
CA LYS A 73 9.93 11.34 -12.25
C LYS A 73 8.59 12.07 -12.26
N HIS A 74 8.64 13.32 -11.80
CA HIS A 74 7.49 14.21 -11.89
C HIS A 74 7.06 14.40 -13.34
N SER A 75 5.86 13.90 -13.65
CA SER A 75 5.26 14.05 -14.98
C SER A 75 3.75 13.88 -14.89
N ARG A 76 3.02 14.57 -15.79
CA ARG A 76 1.58 14.34 -15.97
C ARG A 76 1.28 12.88 -16.37
N GLU A 77 2.22 12.20 -17.02
CA GLU A 77 2.13 10.78 -17.35
C GLU A 77 2.09 9.91 -16.08
N PHE A 78 2.91 10.24 -15.08
CA PHE A 78 2.91 9.52 -13.80
C PHE A 78 1.62 9.73 -13.01
N VAL A 79 1.06 10.95 -13.01
CA VAL A 79 -0.26 11.22 -12.44
C VAL A 79 -1.36 10.35 -13.07
N ASN A 80 -1.36 10.23 -14.41
CA ASN A 80 -2.30 9.36 -15.12
C ASN A 80 -2.04 7.87 -14.84
N HIS A 81 -0.77 7.49 -14.67
CA HIS A 81 -0.37 6.13 -14.29
C HIS A 81 -0.93 5.74 -12.92
N ILE A 82 -0.84 6.61 -11.91
CA ILE A 82 -1.43 6.40 -10.58
C ILE A 82 -2.93 6.11 -10.71
N ARG A 83 -3.69 6.99 -11.38
CA ARG A 83 -5.13 6.81 -11.59
C ARG A 83 -5.46 5.48 -12.28
N ASN A 84 -4.71 5.13 -13.32
CA ASN A 84 -4.93 3.89 -14.06
C ASN A 84 -4.66 2.64 -13.20
N ILE A 85 -3.64 2.66 -12.34
CA ILE A 85 -3.36 1.55 -11.43
C ILE A 85 -4.50 1.36 -10.45
N PHE A 86 -4.97 2.43 -9.80
CA PHE A 86 -6.08 2.33 -8.87
C PHE A 86 -7.37 1.88 -9.57
N TYR A 87 -7.64 2.36 -10.79
CA TYR A 87 -8.76 1.91 -11.59
C TYR A 87 -8.69 0.40 -11.94
N LYS A 88 -7.49 -0.10 -12.25
CA LYS A 88 -7.27 -1.55 -12.46
C LYS A 88 -7.49 -2.34 -11.18
N ALA A 89 -6.94 -1.87 -10.05
CA ALA A 89 -7.10 -2.51 -8.75
C ALA A 89 -8.58 -2.65 -8.35
N LYS A 90 -9.41 -1.65 -8.63
CA LYS A 90 -10.85 -1.67 -8.36
C LYS A 90 -11.61 -2.77 -9.13
N LYS A 91 -11.10 -3.20 -10.28
CA LYS A 91 -11.75 -4.26 -11.08
C LYS A 91 -11.49 -5.65 -10.51
N GLU A 92 -10.52 -5.77 -9.61
CA GLU A 92 -10.20 -7.03 -8.95
C GLU A 92 -11.17 -7.26 -7.78
N GLU A 93 -11.33 -8.53 -7.42
CA GLU A 93 -12.19 -8.90 -6.29
C GLU A 93 -11.60 -8.46 -4.94
N CYS A 94 -10.28 -8.51 -4.85
CA CYS A 94 -9.45 -7.97 -3.79
C CYS A 94 -8.07 -7.63 -4.39
N ALA A 95 -7.52 -6.47 -4.09
CA ALA A 95 -6.24 -6.03 -4.63
C ALA A 95 -5.41 -5.26 -3.60
N ILE A 96 -4.08 -5.34 -3.73
CA ILE A 96 -3.14 -4.51 -2.99
C ILE A 96 -2.59 -3.43 -3.93
N VAL A 97 -2.65 -2.16 -3.51
CA VAL A 97 -1.91 -1.07 -4.15
C VAL A 97 -0.76 -0.68 -3.22
N PHE A 98 0.48 -0.93 -3.65
CA PHE A 98 1.68 -0.62 -2.90
C PHE A 98 2.30 0.71 -3.35
N LEU A 99 2.31 1.69 -2.46
CA LEU A 99 2.95 3.00 -2.61
C LEU A 99 4.31 2.98 -1.89
N ASP A 100 5.40 2.75 -2.62
CA ASP A 100 6.74 2.68 -2.04
C ASP A 100 7.35 4.10 -1.93
N ASP A 101 7.85 4.45 -0.76
CA ASP A 101 8.38 5.78 -0.41
C ASP A 101 7.37 6.90 -0.75
N ILE A 102 6.17 6.83 -0.17
CA ILE A 102 5.09 7.80 -0.41
C ILE A 102 5.48 9.22 0.01
N ASP A 103 6.41 9.36 0.95
CA ASP A 103 7.05 10.62 1.32
C ASP A 103 7.73 11.30 0.13
N LYS A 104 8.27 10.52 -0.82
CA LYS A 104 8.79 11.09 -2.07
C LYS A 104 7.70 11.68 -2.93
N PHE A 105 6.43 11.30 -2.80
CA PHE A 105 5.34 11.85 -3.62
C PHE A 105 4.93 13.25 -3.14
N ALA A 106 5.27 13.60 -1.90
CA ALA A 106 5.15 14.96 -1.38
C ALA A 106 6.35 15.81 -1.85
N ASN A 107 6.15 17.12 -2.00
CA ASN A 107 7.22 18.05 -2.36
C ASN A 107 8.06 18.40 -1.12
N GLU A 108 9.39 18.45 -1.29
CA GLU A 108 10.33 18.95 -0.27
C GLU A 108 10.51 20.49 -0.33
N ASP A 109 9.95 21.17 -1.34
CA ASP A 109 10.18 22.60 -1.60
C ASP A 109 9.05 23.52 -1.09
N GLU A 110 9.42 24.51 -0.27
CA GLU A 110 8.54 25.57 0.30
C GLU A 110 7.75 26.38 -0.75
N TYR A 111 8.18 26.35 -2.02
CA TYR A 111 7.61 27.15 -3.12
C TYR A 111 6.58 26.40 -3.99
N HIS A 112 6.51 25.07 -3.91
CA HIS A 112 5.60 24.25 -4.72
C HIS A 112 4.68 23.43 -3.82
N LYS A 113 3.58 24.04 -3.36
CA LYS A 113 2.71 23.49 -2.32
C LYS A 113 1.82 22.31 -2.72
N ASP A 114 1.71 22.01 -4.02
CA ASP A 114 0.82 20.95 -4.49
C ASP A 114 1.61 19.94 -5.34
N ALA A 115 2.17 18.90 -4.70
CA ALA A 115 2.61 17.74 -5.45
C ALA A 115 1.36 17.07 -6.03
N GLU A 116 1.05 17.36 -7.30
CA GLU A 116 -0.13 16.84 -8.02
C GLU A 116 -0.30 15.32 -7.80
N GLU A 117 0.83 14.60 -7.71
CA GLU A 117 0.91 13.17 -7.39
C GLU A 117 0.31 12.81 -6.04
N TYR A 118 0.66 13.53 -4.97
CA TYR A 118 0.15 13.28 -3.62
C TYR A 118 -1.36 13.55 -3.54
N VAL A 119 -1.81 14.66 -4.12
CA VAL A 119 -3.25 14.99 -4.22
C VAL A 119 -4.02 13.90 -4.97
N VAL A 120 -3.45 13.39 -6.06
CA VAL A 120 -4.04 12.30 -6.85
C VAL A 120 -4.10 11.01 -6.05
N VAL A 121 -3.06 10.67 -5.29
CA VAL A 121 -3.06 9.49 -4.41
C VAL A 121 -4.15 9.62 -3.35
N GLN A 122 -4.28 10.77 -2.68
CA GLN A 122 -5.32 11.01 -1.67
C GLN A 122 -6.73 10.90 -2.28
N SER A 123 -6.96 11.57 -3.41
CA SER A 123 -8.22 11.50 -4.15
C SER A 123 -8.55 10.07 -4.56
N CYS A 124 -7.56 9.30 -5.02
CA CYS A 124 -7.73 7.88 -5.28
C CYS A 124 -8.19 7.16 -4.02
N ILE A 125 -7.43 7.24 -2.91
CA ILE A 125 -7.77 6.55 -1.66
C ILE A 125 -9.20 6.88 -1.18
N ASP A 126 -9.63 8.14 -1.34
CA ASP A 126 -10.99 8.58 -0.99
C ASP A 126 -12.07 8.04 -1.92
N ASP A 127 -11.85 8.07 -3.25
CA ASP A 127 -12.78 7.58 -4.26
C ASP A 127 -13.03 6.06 -4.16
N PHE A 128 -12.12 5.34 -3.50
CA PHE A 128 -12.17 3.88 -3.37
C PHE A 128 -12.66 3.40 -2.01
N LYS A 129 -13.24 4.29 -1.19
CA LYS A 129 -13.96 3.91 0.04
C LYS A 129 -15.04 2.86 -0.27
N GLY A 130 -15.04 1.76 0.49
CA GLY A 130 -16.00 0.64 0.32
C GLY A 130 -15.63 -0.37 -0.78
N SER A 131 -14.51 -0.18 -1.48
CA SER A 131 -13.91 -1.21 -2.34
C SER A 131 -13.01 -2.16 -1.54
N ASN A 132 -12.68 -3.32 -2.12
CA ASN A 132 -11.75 -4.28 -1.51
C ASN A 132 -10.28 -3.99 -1.92
N VAL A 133 -9.94 -2.72 -2.11
CA VAL A 133 -8.57 -2.28 -2.41
C VAL A 133 -7.86 -1.97 -1.11
N PHE A 134 -6.78 -2.70 -0.84
CA PHE A 134 -5.92 -2.52 0.32
C PHE A 134 -4.68 -1.70 -0.05
N VAL A 135 -4.47 -0.58 0.62
CA VAL A 135 -3.33 0.30 0.35
C VAL A 135 -2.18 -0.05 1.28
N LEU A 136 -1.07 -0.51 0.73
CA LEU A 136 0.18 -0.66 1.47
C LEU A 136 1.07 0.53 1.15
N ALA A 137 1.66 1.17 2.15
CA ALA A 137 2.57 2.28 1.92
C ALA A 137 3.83 2.18 2.78
N THR A 138 4.94 2.71 2.28
CA THR A 138 6.16 2.95 3.06
C THR A 138 6.49 4.43 3.10
N ALA A 139 6.99 4.93 4.22
CA ALA A 139 7.47 6.30 4.37
C ALA A 139 8.72 6.36 5.26
N ASN A 140 9.63 7.28 4.99
CA ASN A 140 10.77 7.55 5.89
C ASN A 140 10.45 8.70 6.85
N ASN A 141 9.83 9.76 6.33
CA ASN A 141 9.43 10.94 7.08
C ASN A 141 7.91 11.16 6.94
N ILE A 142 7.22 11.51 8.02
CA ILE A 142 5.79 11.89 8.04
C ILE A 142 5.67 13.22 8.76
#